data_AF-A0A954YZK7-F1
#
_entry.id   AF-A0A954YZK7-F1
#
_cell.length_a   1.000
_cell.length_b   1.000
_cell.length_c   1.000
_cell.angle_alpha   90.00
_cell.angle_beta   90.00
_cell.angle_gamma   90.00
#
_symmetry.space_group_name_H-M   'P 1'
#
loop_
_entity.id
_entity.type
_entity.pdbx_description
1 polymer ?
#
loop_
_entity_poly.entity_id
_entity_poly.type
_entity_poly.pdbx_seq_one_letter_code
_entity_poly.pdbx_strand_id
1 'polypeptide(L)'
;MSERRRVVITGMGIVSPLGYQVDEFWERLIASESGIRQIQLFDTTEFDVKFGGECSDFSPEPVVDKRSAKRLDRFAQMGIVAAHGAWTQSGLADGGVTDPTRFGVITGTGIGGIAELEDQHRRLVEKGPSKVSAFTIPKLMSNAASGNISILLGACGPSTAVGTACASATNAMGDAMHAIRRGDVDIVISGGSEAAITPLGMSAFASMKALSTRNDDPQRASRPFDKDRDGFVMGEGAGMVVLEEYEHAKKRGANILCELLGFGTSA
;
A
#
# COMPACT_ATOMS: atom_id res chain seq x y z
N MET A 1 17.45 29.16 -16.07
CA MET A 1 16.50 28.07 -15.78
C MET A 1 16.82 27.59 -14.38
N SER A 2 15.86 27.59 -13.46
CA SER A 2 16.10 27.06 -12.11
C SER A 2 16.56 25.61 -12.23
N GLU A 3 17.63 25.27 -11.51
CA GLU A 3 18.16 23.91 -11.44
C GLU A 3 17.05 22.98 -10.91
N ARG A 4 16.80 21.87 -11.61
CA ARG A 4 15.70 20.95 -11.28
C ARG A 4 16.00 20.30 -9.93
N ARG A 5 15.12 20.50 -8.94
CA ARG A 5 15.27 19.88 -7.60
C ARG A 5 15.40 18.35 -7.75
N ARG A 6 16.47 17.80 -7.19
CA ARG A 6 16.77 16.36 -7.21
C ARG A 6 15.97 15.65 -6.13
N VAL A 7 15.51 14.44 -6.42
CA VAL A 7 14.62 13.68 -5.53
C VAL A 7 15.29 12.37 -5.19
N VAL A 8 15.46 12.13 -3.89
CA VAL A 8 16.08 10.91 -3.36
C VAL A 8 15.10 10.13 -2.50
N ILE A 9 15.38 8.84 -2.33
CA ILE A 9 14.65 7.99 -1.37
C ILE A 9 15.51 7.87 -0.12
N THR A 10 14.95 8.25 1.03
CA THR A 10 15.65 8.25 2.33
C THR A 10 15.12 7.20 3.30
N GLY A 11 13.96 6.61 3.02
CA GLY A 11 13.43 5.48 3.80
C GLY A 11 12.44 4.65 2.99
N MET A 12 12.27 3.41 3.40
CA MET A 12 11.32 2.45 2.82
C MET A 12 10.68 1.59 3.92
N GLY A 13 9.46 1.14 3.67
CA GLY A 13 8.71 0.30 4.58
C GLY A 13 7.73 -0.58 3.82
N ILE A 14 7.40 -1.72 4.40
CA ILE A 14 6.67 -2.77 3.70
C ILE A 14 5.71 -3.51 4.63
N VAL A 15 4.60 -3.97 4.07
CA VAL A 15 3.74 -5.02 4.60
C VAL A 15 3.54 -6.01 3.45
N SER A 16 4.01 -7.24 3.59
CA SER A 16 3.92 -8.25 2.54
C SER A 16 3.67 -9.65 3.10
N PRO A 17 3.24 -10.61 2.26
CA PRO A 17 3.11 -12.01 2.67
C PRO A 17 4.42 -12.68 3.12
N LEU A 18 5.56 -12.06 2.81
CA LEU A 18 6.90 -12.48 3.20
C LEU A 18 7.45 -11.73 4.42
N GLY A 19 6.70 -10.80 5.02
CA GLY A 19 7.11 -10.07 6.22
C GLY A 19 6.83 -8.58 6.16
N TYR A 20 6.96 -7.93 7.33
CA TYR A 20 6.68 -6.49 7.55
C TYR A 20 7.94 -5.69 7.91
N GLN A 21 9.09 -6.35 7.97
CA GLN A 21 10.39 -5.71 8.09
C GLN A 21 11.09 -5.81 6.74
N VAL A 22 11.69 -4.70 6.30
CA VAL A 22 12.33 -4.61 4.97
C VAL A 22 13.45 -5.64 4.82
N ASP A 23 14.27 -5.80 5.86
CA ASP A 23 15.41 -6.72 5.84
C ASP A 23 14.94 -8.18 5.79
N GLU A 24 13.98 -8.57 6.64
CA GLU A 24 13.38 -9.92 6.63
C GLU A 24 12.72 -10.22 5.27
N PHE A 25 11.92 -9.28 4.75
CA PHE A 25 11.31 -9.40 3.43
C PHE A 25 12.38 -9.65 2.36
N TRP A 26 13.46 -8.87 2.39
CA TRP A 26 14.53 -8.96 1.41
C TRP A 26 15.27 -10.29 1.50
N GLU A 27 15.63 -10.74 2.71
CA GLU A 27 16.28 -12.03 2.97
C GLU A 27 15.47 -13.21 2.45
N ARG A 28 14.15 -13.22 2.72
CA ARG A 28 13.25 -14.28 2.27
C ARG A 28 13.01 -14.24 0.77
N LEU A 29 12.94 -13.04 0.19
CA LEU A 29 12.82 -12.85 -1.26
C LEU A 29 14.05 -13.41 -2.00
N ILE A 30 15.26 -13.08 -1.56
CA ILE A 30 16.49 -13.61 -2.20
C ILE A 30 16.68 -15.11 -1.95
N ALA A 31 16.12 -15.64 -0.86
CA ALA A 31 16.04 -17.08 -0.61
C ALA A 31 14.97 -17.80 -1.47
N SER A 32 14.26 -17.07 -2.34
CA SER A 32 13.20 -17.59 -3.21
C SER A 32 12.02 -18.21 -2.45
N GLU A 33 11.73 -17.71 -1.25
CA GLU A 33 10.54 -18.14 -0.51
C GLU A 33 9.26 -17.63 -1.18
N SER A 34 8.22 -18.48 -1.23
CA SER A 34 6.91 -18.10 -1.74
C SER A 34 6.02 -17.61 -0.61
N GLY A 35 5.45 -16.41 -0.76
CA GLY A 35 4.43 -15.88 0.13
C GLY A 35 3.01 -16.39 -0.19
N ILE A 36 2.87 -17.28 -1.18
CA ILE A 36 1.57 -17.76 -1.66
C ILE A 36 1.14 -18.99 -0.87
N ARG A 37 -0.10 -18.95 -0.36
CA ARG A 37 -0.69 -20.01 0.47
C ARG A 37 -2.20 -20.10 0.25
N GLN A 38 -2.81 -21.15 0.78
CA GLN A 38 -4.27 -21.23 0.87
C GLN A 38 -4.80 -20.04 1.68
N ILE A 39 -5.86 -19.40 1.21
CA ILE A 39 -6.48 -18.26 1.89
C ILE A 39 -7.14 -18.73 3.18
N GLN A 40 -6.91 -17.99 4.26
CA GLN A 40 -7.45 -18.23 5.60
C GLN A 40 -8.38 -17.10 6.08
N LEU A 41 -8.41 -15.95 5.37
CA LEU A 41 -9.31 -14.83 5.70
C LEU A 41 -10.81 -15.18 5.65
N PHE A 42 -11.20 -16.14 4.83
CA PHE A 42 -12.59 -16.60 4.66
C PHE A 42 -12.65 -18.01 4.07
N ASP A 43 -13.83 -18.64 4.11
CA ASP A 43 -14.06 -19.96 3.54
C ASP A 43 -14.05 -19.92 2.00
N THR A 44 -13.08 -20.62 1.40
CA THR A 44 -12.89 -20.68 -0.06
C THR A 44 -13.48 -21.94 -0.71
N THR A 45 -14.28 -22.74 0.01
CA THR A 45 -14.79 -24.04 -0.49
C THR A 45 -15.48 -23.92 -1.85
N GLU A 46 -16.35 -22.91 -2.00
CA GLU A 46 -17.15 -22.63 -3.21
C GLU A 46 -16.43 -21.75 -4.25
N PHE A 47 -15.16 -21.40 -4.03
CA PHE A 47 -14.40 -20.50 -4.90
C PHE A 47 -13.55 -21.28 -5.90
N ASP A 48 -13.50 -20.81 -7.15
CA ASP A 48 -12.64 -21.37 -8.20
C ASP A 48 -11.15 -21.26 -7.87
N VAL A 49 -10.76 -20.21 -7.13
CA VAL A 49 -9.39 -19.93 -6.70
C VAL A 49 -9.35 -19.83 -5.18
N LYS A 50 -8.50 -20.65 -4.56
CA LYS A 50 -8.48 -20.87 -3.10
C LYS A 50 -7.22 -20.36 -2.40
N PHE A 51 -6.31 -19.75 -3.15
CA PHE A 51 -5.00 -19.33 -2.68
C PHE A 51 -4.68 -17.89 -3.07
N GLY A 52 -3.74 -17.29 -2.35
CA GLY A 52 -3.26 -15.93 -2.56
C GLY A 52 -2.05 -15.60 -1.70
N GLY A 53 -1.48 -14.43 -1.93
CA GLY A 53 -0.47 -13.82 -1.07
C GLY A 53 -1.13 -13.08 0.09
N GLU A 54 -1.62 -13.82 1.08
CA GLU A 54 -2.23 -13.26 2.28
C GLU A 54 -1.16 -12.86 3.32
N CYS A 55 -1.35 -11.70 3.94
CA CYS A 55 -0.62 -11.25 5.13
C CYS A 55 -1.33 -11.79 6.40
N SER A 56 -1.28 -13.11 6.61
CA SER A 56 -2.09 -13.84 7.61
C SER A 56 -1.87 -13.36 9.05
N ASP A 57 -0.62 -13.07 9.41
CA ASP A 57 -0.25 -12.64 10.77
C ASP A 57 -0.23 -11.11 10.92
N PHE A 58 -0.92 -10.38 10.03
CA PHE A 58 -0.92 -8.92 10.05
C PHE A 58 -1.65 -8.37 11.27
N SER A 59 -0.94 -7.54 12.03
CA SER A 59 -1.52 -6.66 13.04
C SER A 59 -1.08 -5.22 12.77
N PRO A 60 -2.00 -4.25 12.84
CA PRO A 60 -1.62 -2.84 12.76
C PRO A 60 -1.00 -2.32 14.07
N GLU A 61 -1.03 -3.11 15.15
CA GLU A 61 -0.34 -2.78 16.40
C GLU A 61 1.17 -3.00 16.26
N PRO A 62 2.02 -2.20 16.94
CA PRO A 62 1.66 -1.10 17.85
C PRO A 62 1.41 0.25 17.16
N VAL A 63 1.53 0.34 15.83
CA VAL A 63 1.47 1.60 15.08
C VAL A 63 0.09 2.24 15.16
N VAL A 64 -0.97 1.44 15.07
CA VAL A 64 -2.36 1.89 15.17
C VAL A 64 -3.04 1.16 16.32
N ASP A 65 -3.59 1.91 17.28
CA ASP A 65 -4.31 1.33 18.40
C ASP A 65 -5.63 0.67 17.96
N LYS A 66 -6.14 -0.27 18.77
CA LYS A 66 -7.37 -1.04 18.45
C LYS A 66 -8.59 -0.19 18.14
N ARG A 67 -8.74 0.99 18.76
CA ARG A 67 -9.89 1.86 18.53
C ARG A 67 -9.78 2.53 17.17
N SER A 68 -8.60 3.00 16.82
CA SER A 68 -8.31 3.61 15.52
C SER A 68 -8.38 2.57 14.40
N ALA A 69 -7.83 1.37 14.60
CA ALA A 69 -7.85 0.27 13.63
C ALA A 69 -9.28 -0.10 13.19
N LYS A 70 -10.26 -0.12 14.12
CA LYS A 70 -11.68 -0.40 13.79
C LYS A 70 -12.31 0.62 12.84
N ARG A 71 -11.75 1.83 12.75
CA ARG A 71 -12.20 2.92 11.89
C ARG A 71 -11.47 2.95 10.55
N LEU A 72 -10.66 1.94 10.25
CA LEU A 72 -9.86 1.83 9.04
C LEU A 72 -10.16 0.51 8.34
N ASP A 73 -10.23 0.54 7.01
CA ASP A 73 -10.18 -0.69 6.23
C ASP A 73 -8.77 -1.30 6.29
N ARG A 74 -8.66 -2.61 6.01
CA ARG A 74 -7.40 -3.37 6.04
C ARG A 74 -6.35 -2.75 5.12
N PHE A 75 -6.72 -2.26 3.93
CA PHE A 75 -5.74 -1.63 3.03
C PHE A 75 -5.15 -0.35 3.66
N ALA A 76 -5.95 0.47 4.34
CA ALA A 76 -5.46 1.68 4.98
C ALA A 76 -4.56 1.34 6.18
N GLN A 77 -4.91 0.30 6.95
CA GLN A 77 -4.07 -0.20 8.05
C GLN A 77 -2.68 -0.63 7.57
N MET A 78 -2.60 -1.45 6.51
CA MET A 78 -1.31 -1.88 5.94
C MET A 78 -0.50 -0.70 5.43
N GLY A 79 -1.14 0.26 4.76
CA GLY A 79 -0.50 1.47 4.25
C GLY A 79 0.11 2.32 5.37
N ILE A 80 -0.60 2.46 6.49
CA ILE A 80 -0.10 3.19 7.66
C ILE A 80 1.11 2.50 8.30
N VAL A 81 1.06 1.17 8.46
CA VAL A 81 2.19 0.41 9.01
C VAL A 81 3.42 0.50 8.12
N ALA A 82 3.27 0.34 6.80
CA ALA A 82 4.36 0.50 5.86
C ALA A 82 4.91 1.94 5.86
N ALA A 83 4.04 2.95 5.91
CA ALA A 83 4.44 4.36 5.97
C ALA A 83 5.22 4.66 7.27
N HIS A 84 4.79 4.11 8.40
CA HIS A 84 5.51 4.23 9.67
C HIS A 84 6.90 3.57 9.56
N GLY A 85 7.01 2.38 8.97
CA GLY A 85 8.31 1.74 8.72
C GLY A 85 9.24 2.61 7.88
N ALA A 86 8.73 3.16 6.78
CA ALA A 86 9.49 4.07 5.91
C ALA A 86 9.92 5.35 6.65
N TRP A 87 9.01 5.91 7.46
CA TRP A 87 9.27 7.09 8.28
C TRP A 87 10.38 6.85 9.30
N THR A 88 10.29 5.77 10.07
CA THR A 88 11.31 5.38 11.05
C THR A 88 12.66 5.16 10.37
N GLN A 89 12.71 4.38 9.27
CA GLN A 89 13.97 4.10 8.58
C GLN A 89 14.62 5.38 8.03
N SER A 90 13.83 6.37 7.61
CA SER A 90 14.35 7.65 7.11
C SER A 90 15.05 8.53 8.14
N GLY A 91 14.85 8.27 9.44
CA GLY A 91 15.33 9.12 10.54
C GLY A 91 14.58 10.46 10.68
N LEU A 92 13.45 10.66 9.99
CA LEU A 92 12.65 11.90 10.11
C LEU A 92 11.92 12.01 11.46
N ALA A 93 11.72 10.89 12.16
CA ALA A 93 11.15 10.84 13.50
C ALA A 93 12.00 11.61 14.54
N ASP A 94 13.30 11.78 14.30
CA ASP A 94 14.25 12.43 15.20
C ASP A 94 14.29 13.97 15.04
N GLY A 95 13.17 14.57 14.63
CA GLY A 95 13.03 16.01 14.41
C GLY A 95 13.41 16.48 13.00
N GLY A 96 13.36 15.60 12.01
CA GLY A 96 13.71 15.91 10.62
C GLY A 96 12.69 16.76 9.85
N VAL A 97 11.48 16.93 10.39
CA VAL A 97 10.45 17.81 9.84
C VAL A 97 10.44 19.14 10.59
N THR A 98 10.91 20.20 9.94
CA THR A 98 10.88 21.54 10.52
C THR A 98 9.64 22.35 10.12
N ASP A 99 8.97 21.99 9.03
CA ASP A 99 7.74 22.63 8.54
C ASP A 99 6.74 21.57 8.03
N PRO A 100 5.64 21.31 8.76
CA PRO A 100 4.60 20.37 8.35
C PRO A 100 3.98 20.66 6.98
N THR A 101 3.95 21.92 6.53
CA THR A 101 3.36 22.30 5.23
C THR A 101 4.23 21.88 4.05
N ARG A 102 5.51 21.56 4.32
CA ARG A 102 6.49 21.05 3.35
C ARG A 102 6.55 19.52 3.33
N PHE A 103 5.64 18.85 4.03
CA PHE A 103 5.54 17.40 4.10
C PHE A 103 4.18 16.94 3.56
N GLY A 104 4.18 16.22 2.44
CA GLY A 104 2.99 15.66 1.80
C GLY A 104 2.88 14.14 1.91
N VAL A 105 1.72 13.61 1.53
CA VAL A 105 1.44 12.18 1.46
C VAL A 105 0.65 11.86 0.19
N ILE A 106 1.20 11.05 -0.70
CA ILE A 106 0.58 10.72 -1.98
C ILE A 106 0.63 9.21 -2.15
N THR A 107 -0.50 8.52 -1.97
CA THR A 107 -0.56 7.05 -1.97
C THR A 107 -1.37 6.49 -3.12
N GLY A 108 -0.99 5.32 -3.63
CA GLY A 108 -1.76 4.56 -4.60
C GLY A 108 -2.61 3.46 -3.97
N THR A 109 -3.79 3.22 -4.54
CA THR A 109 -4.56 1.98 -4.34
C THR A 109 -5.34 1.68 -5.61
N GLY A 110 -5.55 0.42 -5.95
CA GLY A 110 -6.34 0.04 -7.12
C GLY A 110 -7.84 0.10 -6.80
N ILE A 111 -8.25 -0.53 -5.70
CA ILE A 111 -9.65 -0.72 -5.34
C ILE A 111 -10.03 0.01 -4.05
N GLY A 112 -9.12 0.06 -3.07
CA GLY A 112 -9.39 0.68 -1.77
C GLY A 112 -10.14 -0.26 -0.83
N GLY A 113 -11.09 0.27 -0.05
CA GLY A 113 -11.73 -0.47 1.04
C GLY A 113 -12.86 -1.40 0.58
N ILE A 114 -12.55 -2.40 -0.23
CA ILE A 114 -13.52 -3.40 -0.73
C ILE A 114 -14.09 -4.27 0.40
N ALA A 115 -13.28 -4.59 1.42
CA ALA A 115 -13.76 -5.35 2.58
C ALA A 115 -14.85 -4.59 3.35
N GLU A 116 -14.67 -3.27 3.57
CA GLU A 116 -15.72 -2.43 4.14
C GLU A 116 -16.96 -2.36 3.25
N LEU A 117 -16.80 -2.23 1.92
CA LEU A 117 -17.93 -2.21 1.00
C LEU A 117 -18.78 -3.47 1.14
N GLU A 118 -18.13 -4.65 1.18
CA GLU A 118 -18.82 -5.93 1.37
C GLU A 118 -19.54 -6.04 2.71
N ASP A 119 -18.87 -5.71 3.83
CA ASP A 119 -19.49 -5.79 5.16
C ASP A 119 -20.71 -4.86 5.27
N GLN A 120 -20.58 -3.63 4.79
CA GLN A 120 -21.65 -2.64 4.91
C GLN A 120 -22.79 -2.91 3.93
N HIS A 121 -22.50 -3.42 2.73
CA HIS A 121 -23.55 -3.86 1.82
C HIS A 121 -24.32 -5.06 2.39
N ARG A 122 -23.63 -6.04 2.97
CA ARG A 122 -24.28 -7.18 3.66
C ARG A 122 -25.21 -6.70 4.78
N ARG A 123 -24.73 -5.80 5.63
CA ARG A 123 -25.53 -5.20 6.72
C ARG A 123 -26.75 -4.45 6.19
N LEU A 124 -26.60 -3.72 5.09
CA LEU A 124 -27.72 -3.02 4.44
C LEU A 124 -28.81 -3.99 3.99
N VAL A 125 -28.42 -5.06 3.27
CA VAL A 125 -29.36 -6.06 2.72
C VAL A 125 -30.03 -6.87 3.83
N GLU A 126 -29.27 -7.33 4.82
CA GLU A 126 -29.78 -8.22 5.87
C GLU A 126 -30.52 -7.48 7.00
N LYS A 127 -30.09 -6.26 7.33
CA LYS A 127 -30.52 -5.56 8.56
C LYS A 127 -31.09 -4.16 8.31
N GLY A 128 -31.09 -3.69 7.06
CA GLY A 128 -31.64 -2.40 6.66
C GLY A 128 -30.67 -1.23 6.83
N PRO A 129 -31.03 -0.05 6.28
CA PRO A 129 -30.14 1.10 6.14
C PRO A 129 -29.67 1.70 7.48
N SER A 130 -30.45 1.56 8.55
CA SER A 130 -30.08 2.07 9.88
C SER A 130 -28.90 1.34 10.53
N LYS A 131 -28.44 0.22 9.95
CA LYS A 131 -27.31 -0.57 10.44
C LYS A 131 -26.01 -0.35 9.68
N VAL A 132 -26.02 0.47 8.64
CA VAL A 132 -24.82 0.88 7.91
C VAL A 132 -23.98 1.79 8.80
N SER A 133 -22.68 1.52 8.86
CA SER A 133 -21.73 2.27 9.69
C SER A 133 -21.58 3.71 9.20
N ALA A 134 -21.50 4.67 10.13
CA ALA A 134 -21.12 6.05 9.80
C ALA A 134 -19.67 6.16 9.27
N PHE A 135 -18.84 5.14 9.51
CA PHE A 135 -17.46 5.08 9.00
C PHE A 135 -17.35 4.42 7.63
N THR A 136 -18.45 3.98 7.01
CA THR A 136 -18.44 3.30 5.70
C THR A 136 -17.67 4.12 4.66
N ILE A 137 -18.07 5.38 4.45
CA ILE A 137 -17.41 6.25 3.46
C ILE A 137 -15.94 6.55 3.85
N PRO A 138 -15.62 7.01 5.07
CA PRO A 138 -14.24 7.21 5.49
C PRO A 138 -13.31 6.00 5.31
N LYS A 139 -13.83 4.78 5.49
CA LYS A 139 -13.06 3.54 5.36
C LYS A 139 -12.89 3.07 3.91
N LEU A 140 -13.91 3.27 3.06
CA LEU A 140 -13.88 2.75 1.70
C LEU A 140 -13.08 3.60 0.73
N MET A 141 -13.01 4.92 0.94
CA MET A 141 -12.42 5.84 -0.03
C MET A 141 -10.94 5.54 -0.26
N SER A 142 -10.50 5.64 -1.52
CA SER A 142 -9.11 5.40 -1.92
C SER A 142 -8.10 6.30 -1.19
N ASN A 143 -8.50 7.50 -0.78
CA ASN A 143 -7.66 8.44 -0.03
C ASN A 143 -7.64 8.20 1.49
N ALA A 144 -8.29 7.14 2.00
CA ALA A 144 -8.27 6.83 3.43
C ALA A 144 -6.83 6.55 3.92
N ALA A 145 -5.99 5.89 3.11
CA ALA A 145 -4.59 5.65 3.46
C ALA A 145 -3.82 6.97 3.60
N SER A 146 -3.77 7.82 2.57
CA SER A 146 -3.03 9.08 2.62
C SER A 146 -3.54 10.02 3.72
N GLY A 147 -4.86 10.14 3.89
CA GLY A 147 -5.43 10.98 4.95
C GLY A 147 -5.01 10.53 6.36
N ASN A 148 -5.04 9.23 6.64
CA ASN A 148 -4.66 8.73 7.96
C ASN A 148 -3.15 8.72 8.20
N ILE A 149 -2.33 8.51 7.17
CA ILE A 149 -0.88 8.69 7.26
C ILE A 149 -0.54 10.16 7.57
N SER A 150 -1.21 11.11 6.91
CA SER A 150 -1.04 12.54 7.17
C SER A 150 -1.38 12.89 8.62
N ILE A 151 -2.48 12.35 9.15
CA ILE A 151 -2.87 12.53 10.57
C ILE A 151 -1.83 11.93 11.51
N LEU A 152 -1.36 10.71 11.23
CA LEU A 152 -0.41 10.00 12.10
C LEU A 152 0.93 10.75 12.19
N LEU A 153 1.44 11.25 11.07
CA LEU A 153 2.79 11.80 10.97
C LEU A 153 2.83 13.33 10.96
N GLY A 154 1.67 13.99 11.08
CA GLY A 154 1.57 15.46 11.10
C GLY A 154 1.90 16.11 9.77
N ALA A 155 1.57 15.48 8.64
CA ALA A 155 1.76 16.05 7.31
C ALA A 155 0.66 17.09 7.02
N CYS A 156 1.05 18.31 6.62
CA CYS A 156 0.15 19.40 6.28
C CYS A 156 0.31 19.89 4.82
N GLY A 157 1.15 19.23 4.02
CA GLY A 157 1.28 19.44 2.58
C GLY A 157 0.20 18.71 1.78
N PRO A 158 0.41 18.52 0.46
CA PRO A 158 -0.53 17.79 -0.40
C PRO A 158 -0.80 16.37 0.11
N SER A 159 -2.08 16.05 0.32
CA SER A 159 -2.54 14.72 0.73
C SER A 159 -3.53 14.18 -0.30
N THR A 160 -3.06 13.33 -1.22
CA THR A 160 -3.89 12.82 -2.34
C THR A 160 -3.78 11.30 -2.47
N ALA A 161 -4.65 10.71 -3.30
CA ALA A 161 -4.55 9.31 -3.66
C ALA A 161 -4.73 9.11 -5.16
N VAL A 162 -3.98 8.15 -5.71
CA VAL A 162 -3.96 7.82 -7.13
C VAL A 162 -4.60 6.46 -7.36
N GLY A 163 -5.56 6.41 -8.27
CA GLY A 163 -6.27 5.19 -8.68
C GLY A 163 -6.08 4.91 -10.17
N THR A 164 -5.09 4.08 -10.50
CA THR A 164 -4.75 3.63 -11.86
C THR A 164 -4.51 2.11 -11.88
N ALA A 165 -5.31 1.36 -11.12
CA ALA A 165 -5.22 -0.09 -10.96
C ALA A 165 -3.80 -0.54 -10.54
N CYS A 166 -3.19 -1.49 -11.26
CA CYS A 166 -1.86 -2.02 -10.92
C CYS A 166 -0.74 -0.95 -10.95
N ALA A 167 -0.96 0.17 -11.65
CA ALA A 167 0.02 1.27 -11.74
C ALA A 167 -0.14 2.32 -10.63
N SER A 168 -1.14 2.20 -9.74
CA SER A 168 -1.48 3.22 -8.75
C SER A 168 -0.28 3.67 -7.91
N ALA A 169 0.50 2.73 -7.39
CA ALA A 169 1.67 3.06 -6.55
C ALA A 169 2.77 3.78 -7.36
N THR A 170 3.07 3.30 -8.57
CA THR A 170 4.08 3.90 -9.44
C THR A 170 3.66 5.30 -9.89
N ASN A 171 2.38 5.51 -10.20
CA ASN A 171 1.87 6.84 -10.53
C ASN A 171 1.86 7.78 -9.33
N ALA A 172 1.51 7.30 -8.14
CA ALA A 172 1.63 8.06 -6.89
C ALA A 172 3.07 8.53 -6.64
N MET A 173 4.05 7.64 -6.84
CA MET A 173 5.47 8.00 -6.72
C MET A 173 5.91 9.03 -7.76
N GLY A 174 5.38 8.95 -8.98
CA GLY A 174 5.58 9.97 -10.02
C GLY A 174 5.03 11.33 -9.60
N ASP A 175 3.81 11.38 -9.08
CA ASP A 175 3.18 12.61 -8.60
C ASP A 175 3.95 13.22 -7.42
N ALA A 176 4.41 12.38 -6.48
CA ALA A 176 5.28 12.78 -5.37
C ALA A 176 6.60 13.39 -5.85
N MET A 177 7.25 12.73 -6.80
CA MET A 177 8.45 13.23 -7.44
C MET A 177 8.24 14.61 -8.07
N HIS A 178 7.10 14.78 -8.77
CA HIS A 178 6.76 16.04 -9.40
C HIS A 178 6.42 17.14 -8.39
N ALA A 179 5.76 16.83 -7.28
CA ALA A 179 5.49 17.78 -6.20
C ALA A 179 6.79 18.35 -5.61
N ILE A 180 7.77 17.49 -5.33
CA ILE A 180 9.09 17.92 -4.84
C ILE A 180 9.82 18.74 -5.90
N ARG A 181 9.83 18.28 -7.16
CA ARG A 181 10.49 18.97 -8.29
C ARG A 181 9.94 20.36 -8.57
N ARG A 182 8.64 20.56 -8.40
CA ARG A 182 7.98 21.87 -8.53
C ARG A 182 8.26 22.81 -7.36
N GLY A 183 8.77 22.28 -6.25
CA GLY A 183 9.00 23.06 -5.05
C GLY A 183 7.79 23.16 -4.13
N ASP A 184 6.72 22.37 -4.36
CA ASP A 184 5.49 22.40 -3.55
C ASP A 184 5.78 21.92 -2.11
N VAL A 185 6.65 20.91 -1.98
CA VAL A 185 7.05 20.25 -0.73
C VAL A 185 8.50 19.80 -0.80
N ASP A 186 9.07 19.41 0.35
CA ASP A 186 10.43 18.89 0.48
C ASP A 186 10.44 17.39 0.78
N ILE A 187 9.40 16.90 1.44
CA ILE A 187 9.23 15.50 1.83
C ILE A 187 7.87 15.00 1.34
N VAL A 188 7.83 13.80 0.77
CA VAL A 188 6.58 13.10 0.47
C VAL A 188 6.69 11.64 0.86
N ILE A 189 5.74 11.13 1.65
CA ILE A 189 5.53 9.68 1.74
C ILE A 189 4.71 9.25 0.53
N SER A 190 5.22 8.27 -0.22
CA SER A 190 4.51 7.71 -1.38
C SER A 190 4.72 6.22 -1.52
N GLY A 191 3.91 5.59 -2.37
CA GLY A 191 3.86 4.15 -2.52
C GLY A 191 2.43 3.69 -2.76
N GLY A 192 2.06 2.50 -2.30
CA GLY A 192 0.69 2.01 -2.39
C GLY A 192 0.33 0.92 -1.41
N SER A 193 -0.97 0.67 -1.30
CA SER A 193 -1.54 -0.35 -0.43
C SER A 193 -2.80 -0.96 -1.04
N GLU A 194 -2.96 -2.27 -0.88
CA GLU A 194 -4.13 -3.01 -1.35
C GLU A 194 -4.44 -4.20 -0.45
N ALA A 195 -5.73 -4.44 -0.20
CA ALA A 195 -6.22 -5.59 0.57
C ALA A 195 -7.46 -6.21 -0.08
N ALA A 196 -7.32 -6.60 -1.35
CA ALA A 196 -8.42 -7.09 -2.18
C ALA A 196 -8.67 -8.61 -2.08
N ILE A 197 -7.96 -9.32 -1.18
CA ILE A 197 -8.24 -10.73 -0.87
C ILE A 197 -9.51 -10.81 -0.02
N THR A 198 -10.64 -10.67 -0.70
CA THR A 198 -11.98 -10.71 -0.13
C THR A 198 -12.89 -11.60 -0.98
N PRO A 199 -14.05 -12.04 -0.47
CA PRO A 199 -15.02 -12.78 -1.26
C PRO A 199 -15.37 -12.12 -2.60
N LEU A 200 -15.70 -10.81 -2.60
CA LEU A 200 -16.04 -10.12 -3.85
C LEU A 200 -14.81 -9.94 -4.74
N GLY A 201 -13.66 -9.56 -4.17
CA GLY A 201 -12.43 -9.35 -4.92
C GLY A 201 -11.97 -10.61 -5.66
N MET A 202 -11.87 -11.73 -4.94
CA MET A 202 -11.49 -13.02 -5.53
C MET A 202 -12.50 -13.47 -6.58
N SER A 203 -13.80 -13.36 -6.31
CA SER A 203 -14.85 -13.76 -7.26
C SER A 203 -14.83 -12.92 -8.55
N ALA A 204 -14.66 -11.59 -8.41
CA ALA A 204 -14.66 -10.68 -9.55
C ALA A 204 -13.48 -10.96 -10.49
N PHE A 205 -12.26 -11.13 -9.94
CA PHE A 205 -11.07 -11.44 -10.73
C PHE A 205 -11.08 -12.87 -11.30
N ALA A 206 -11.63 -13.85 -10.56
CA ALA A 206 -11.83 -15.20 -11.08
C ALA A 206 -12.82 -15.21 -12.26
N SER A 207 -13.94 -14.47 -12.16
CA SER A 207 -14.95 -14.41 -13.22
C SER A 207 -14.43 -13.84 -14.54
N MET A 208 -13.44 -12.94 -14.50
CA MET A 208 -12.76 -12.42 -15.70
C MET A 208 -11.62 -13.32 -16.18
N LYS A 209 -11.43 -14.49 -15.57
CA LYS A 209 -10.37 -15.47 -15.88
C LYS A 209 -8.95 -14.88 -15.80
N ALA A 210 -8.74 -13.94 -14.88
CA ALA A 210 -7.45 -13.28 -14.72
C ALA A 210 -6.54 -13.98 -13.68
N LEU A 211 -7.13 -14.75 -12.77
CA LEU A 211 -6.42 -15.48 -11.72
C LEU A 211 -5.96 -16.86 -12.20
N SER A 212 -4.78 -17.27 -11.75
CA SER A 212 -4.33 -18.66 -11.86
C SER A 212 -5.28 -19.58 -11.08
N THR A 213 -5.55 -20.77 -11.61
CA THR A 213 -6.48 -21.77 -11.04
C THR A 213 -5.77 -23.00 -10.46
N ARG A 214 -4.44 -22.96 -10.37
CA ARG A 214 -3.57 -24.02 -9.85
C ARG A 214 -3.66 -24.21 -8.33
N ASN A 215 -4.82 -24.65 -7.87
CA ASN A 215 -5.11 -24.87 -6.44
C ASN A 215 -4.29 -26.02 -5.81
N ASP A 216 -3.80 -26.96 -6.63
CA ASP A 216 -3.00 -28.12 -6.24
C ASP A 216 -1.53 -27.78 -5.93
N ASP A 217 -1.01 -26.70 -6.49
CA ASP A 217 0.36 -26.21 -6.24
C ASP A 217 0.42 -24.68 -6.17
N PRO A 218 -0.14 -24.06 -5.10
CA PRO A 218 -0.24 -22.60 -4.97
C PRO A 218 1.11 -21.88 -5.00
N GLN A 219 2.13 -22.46 -4.38
CA GLN A 219 3.44 -21.82 -4.25
C GLN A 219 4.13 -21.62 -5.59
N ARG A 220 3.78 -22.43 -6.60
CA ARG A 220 4.29 -22.35 -7.97
C ARG A 220 3.28 -21.77 -8.96
N ALA A 221 2.10 -21.33 -8.50
CA ALA A 221 1.08 -20.78 -9.37
C ALA A 221 1.55 -19.50 -10.08
N SER A 222 2.19 -18.59 -9.33
CA SER A 222 2.80 -17.39 -9.93
C SER A 222 4.11 -17.75 -10.63
N ARG A 223 4.05 -17.84 -11.96
CA ARG A 223 5.19 -18.21 -12.82
C ARG A 223 5.36 -17.25 -14.00
N PRO A 224 5.78 -16.00 -13.76
CA PRO A 224 5.97 -15.01 -14.81
C PRO A 224 6.86 -15.55 -15.95
N PHE A 225 6.47 -15.29 -17.19
CA PHE A 225 7.17 -15.71 -18.42
C PHE A 225 7.21 -17.23 -18.70
N ASP A 226 6.78 -18.08 -17.77
CA ASP A 226 6.70 -19.52 -17.99
C ASP A 226 5.63 -19.86 -19.05
N LYS A 227 5.87 -20.95 -19.79
CA LYS A 227 4.97 -21.43 -20.85
C LYS A 227 3.60 -21.87 -20.30
N ASP A 228 3.57 -22.36 -19.06
CA ASP A 228 2.40 -22.96 -18.42
C ASP A 228 1.73 -21.99 -17.44
N ARG A 229 2.00 -20.68 -17.54
CA ARG A 229 1.32 -19.64 -16.77
C ARG A 229 -0.15 -19.52 -17.20
N ASP A 230 -1.06 -19.42 -16.24
CA ASP A 230 -2.52 -19.44 -16.47
C ASP A 230 -3.26 -18.24 -15.86
N GLY A 231 -2.54 -17.29 -15.26
CA GLY A 231 -3.11 -16.07 -14.68
C GLY A 231 -2.17 -15.47 -13.64
N PHE A 232 -2.53 -14.32 -13.07
CA PHE A 232 -1.79 -13.77 -11.93
C PHE A 232 -2.27 -14.41 -10.62
N VAL A 233 -1.47 -14.27 -9.56
CA VAL A 233 -1.88 -14.67 -8.20
C VAL A 233 -2.12 -13.41 -7.39
N MET A 234 -3.32 -13.26 -6.83
CA MET A 234 -3.65 -12.09 -6.04
C MET A 234 -2.86 -12.09 -4.73
N GLY A 235 -2.29 -10.94 -4.39
CA GLY A 235 -1.68 -10.66 -3.10
C GLY A 235 -2.31 -9.42 -2.45
N GLU A 236 -2.09 -9.28 -1.16
CA GLU A 236 -2.34 -8.04 -0.42
C GLU A 236 -1.04 -7.55 0.22
N GLY A 237 -1.00 -6.27 0.56
CA GLY A 237 0.15 -5.66 1.18
C GLY A 237 0.24 -4.16 0.95
N ALA A 238 1.34 -3.58 1.41
CA ALA A 238 1.69 -2.19 1.19
C ALA A 238 3.19 -2.03 1.01
N GLY A 239 3.59 -1.07 0.18
CA GLY A 239 4.97 -0.62 0.07
C GLY A 239 4.99 0.90 0.08
N MET A 240 5.78 1.49 0.96
CA MET A 240 5.90 2.94 1.12
C MET A 240 7.37 3.35 1.11
N VAL A 241 7.63 4.54 0.58
CA VAL A 241 8.93 5.19 0.52
C VAL A 241 8.81 6.64 0.96
N VAL A 242 9.88 7.16 1.57
CA VAL A 242 10.06 8.59 1.83
C VAL A 242 10.86 9.16 0.67
N LEU A 243 10.20 9.96 -0.17
CA LEU A 243 10.85 10.80 -1.17
C LEU A 243 11.21 12.13 -0.52
N GLU A 244 12.41 12.60 -0.78
CA GLU A 244 12.94 13.80 -0.15
C GLU A 244 13.77 14.60 -1.16
N GLU A 245 13.74 15.92 -1.02
CA GLU A 245 14.61 16.78 -1.81
C GLU A 245 16.07 16.61 -1.40
N TYR A 246 16.96 16.51 -2.39
CA TYR A 246 18.36 16.12 -2.18
C TYR A 246 19.13 17.03 -1.21
N GLU A 247 19.04 18.35 -1.34
CA GLU A 247 19.76 19.26 -0.44
C GLU A 247 19.12 19.28 0.95
N HIS A 248 17.80 19.12 1.06
CA HIS A 248 17.13 18.87 2.34
C HIS A 248 17.66 17.61 3.03
N ALA A 249 17.69 16.48 2.32
CA ALA A 249 18.20 15.20 2.82
C ALA A 249 19.67 15.30 3.26
N LYS A 250 20.52 15.95 2.45
CA LYS A 250 21.93 16.19 2.78
C LYS A 250 22.11 17.04 4.02
N LYS A 251 21.34 18.13 4.15
CA LYS A 251 21.46 19.06 5.27
C LYS A 251 21.22 18.39 6.62
N ARG A 252 20.30 17.40 6.67
CA ARG A 252 20.03 16.61 7.88
C ARG A 252 20.88 15.34 8.01
N GLY A 253 21.81 15.08 7.09
CA GLY A 253 22.66 13.88 7.12
C GLY A 253 21.90 12.56 6.89
N ALA A 254 20.84 12.58 6.06
CA ALA A 254 20.03 11.41 5.76
C ALA A 254 20.84 10.29 5.10
N ASN A 255 20.51 9.04 5.42
CA ASN A 255 20.95 7.90 4.61
C ASN A 255 20.18 7.90 3.29
N ILE A 256 20.86 8.13 2.18
CA ILE A 256 20.25 8.16 0.84
C ILE A 256 20.35 6.78 0.23
N LEU A 257 19.20 6.13 0.00
CA LEU A 257 19.11 4.78 -0.55
C LEU A 257 19.32 4.77 -2.06
N CYS A 258 18.68 5.70 -2.77
CA CYS A 258 18.86 5.92 -4.20
C CYS A 258 18.32 7.29 -4.63
N GLU A 259 18.59 7.67 -5.88
CA GLU A 259 18.02 8.84 -6.52
C GLU A 259 16.96 8.43 -7.55
N LEU A 260 15.79 9.08 -7.51
CA LEU A 260 14.75 8.88 -8.52
C LEU A 260 15.04 9.82 -9.70
N LEU A 261 15.53 9.25 -10.80
CA LEU A 261 15.96 10.02 -11.97
C LEU A 261 14.81 10.38 -12.91
N GLY A 262 13.84 9.47 -13.08
CA GLY A 262 12.77 9.63 -14.05
C GLY A 262 11.48 8.93 -13.67
N PHE A 263 10.40 9.35 -14.30
CA PHE A 263 9.07 8.75 -14.26
C PHE A 263 8.47 8.90 -15.66
N GLY A 264 7.77 7.87 -16.13
CA GLY A 264 7.15 7.86 -17.45
C GLY A 264 5.83 7.09 -17.41
N THR A 265 4.88 7.54 -18.22
CA THR A 265 3.56 6.93 -18.38
C THR A 265 3.23 6.80 -19.87
N SER A 266 2.50 5.76 -20.22
CA SER A 266 1.94 5.54 -21.56
C SER A 266 0.45 5.24 -21.46
N ALA A 267 -0.29 5.56 -22.52
CA ALA A 267 -1.71 5.23 -22.67
C ALA A 267 -1.90 3.78 -23.15
#